data_AF-A0A8J7HK02-F1
#
_entry.id   AF-A0A8J7HK02-F1
#
_cell.length_a   1.000
_cell.length_b   1.000
_cell.length_c   1.000
_cell.angle_alpha   90.00
_cell.angle_beta   90.00
_cell.angle_gamma   90.00
#
_symmetry.space_group_name_H-M   'P 1'
#
loop_
_entity.id
_entity.type
_entity.pdbx_description
1 polymer ?
#
loop_
_entity_poly.entity_id
_entity_poly.type
_entity_poly.pdbx_seq_one_letter_code
_entity_poly.pdbx_strand_id
1 'polypeptide(L)' 'MQNSQKMSLVATTRKLGISFFEYMRDRILQLGDIPCLSNIIREKSSSNPFGWSWQPE' A
#
# COMPACT_ATOMS: atom_id res chain seq x y z
N MET A 1 -7.40 5.01 -23.89
CA MET A 1 -7.66 3.98 -22.85
C MET A 1 -7.40 4.62 -21.50
N GLN A 2 -8.46 5.05 -20.83
CA GLN A 2 -8.35 5.75 -19.55
C GLN A 2 -8.19 4.70 -18.44
N ASN A 3 -6.96 4.41 -18.04
CA ASN A 3 -6.71 3.63 -16.83
C ASN A 3 -7.02 4.53 -15.62
N SER A 4 -8.31 4.73 -15.33
CA SER A 4 -8.72 5.27 -14.04
C SER A 4 -8.39 4.23 -12.96
N GLN A 5 -7.13 4.19 -12.54
CA GLN A 5 -6.76 3.67 -11.22
C GLN A 5 -7.48 4.53 -10.18
N LYS A 6 -8.77 4.26 -9.93
CA LYS A 6 -9.41 4.80 -8.74
C LYS A 6 -8.71 4.17 -7.55
N MET A 7 -7.91 4.97 -6.85
CA MET A 7 -7.34 4.67 -5.54
C MET A 7 -8.49 4.40 -4.56
N SER A 8 -8.96 3.16 -4.50
CA SER A 8 -9.84 2.70 -3.43
C SER A 8 -8.98 2.14 -2.30
N LEU A 9 -9.39 2.42 -1.07
CA LEU A 9 -8.74 1.84 0.11
C LEU A 9 -8.71 0.30 0.02
N VAL A 10 -9.81 -0.32 -0.43
CA VAL A 10 -9.93 -1.77 -0.65
C VAL A 10 -8.91 -2.27 -1.68
N ALA A 11 -8.74 -1.54 -2.79
CA ALA A 11 -7.77 -1.91 -3.81
C ALA A 11 -6.33 -1.79 -3.29
N THR A 12 -6.07 -0.80 -2.43
CA THR A 12 -4.76 -0.55 -1.83
C THR A 12 -4.41 -1.62 -0.80
N THR A 13 -5.32 -1.96 0.11
CA THR A 13 -5.13 -3.03 1.10
C THR A 13 -4.93 -4.37 0.40
N ARG A 14 -5.71 -4.67 -0.66
CA ARG A 14 -5.55 -5.89 -1.45
C ARG A 14 -4.19 -5.98 -2.15
N LYS A 15 -3.68 -4.87 -2.73
CA LYS A 15 -2.32 -4.82 -3.32
C LYS A 15 -1.22 -5.04 -2.27
N LEU A 16 -1.46 -4.62 -1.04
CA LEU A 16 -0.51 -4.77 0.07
C LEU A 16 -0.60 -6.13 0.75
N GLY A 17 -1.60 -6.97 0.42
CA GLY A 17 -1.83 -8.26 1.05
C GLY A 17 -2.51 -8.15 2.42
N ILE A 18 -3.18 -7.02 2.69
CA ILE A 18 -3.84 -6.72 3.96
C ILE A 18 -5.35 -6.88 3.77
N SER A 19 -6.02 -7.54 4.72
CA SER A 19 -7.48 -7.58 4.75
C SER A 19 -8.04 -6.18 5.00
N PHE A 20 -8.92 -5.73 4.11
CA PHE A 20 -9.61 -4.45 4.29
C PHE A 20 -10.37 -4.38 5.61
N PHE A 21 -11.03 -5.48 6.01
CA PHE A 21 -11.81 -5.52 7.24
C PHE A 21 -10.94 -5.44 8.49
N GLU A 22 -9.80 -6.14 8.51
CA GLU A 22 -8.86 -6.06 9.64
C GLU A 22 -8.26 -4.66 9.75
N TYR A 23 -7.90 -4.06 8.62
CA TYR A 23 -7.44 -2.67 8.58
C TYR A 23 -8.48 -1.67 9.09
N MET A 24 -9.74 -1.81 8.66
CA MET A 24 -10.81 -0.94 9.14
C MET A 24 -11.11 -1.16 10.63
N ARG A 25 -11.12 -2.41 11.09
CA ARG A 25 -11.32 -2.77 12.49
C ARG A 25 -10.23 -2.15 13.37
N ASP A 26 -8.97 -2.29 12.98
CA ASP A 26 -7.82 -1.68 13.66
C ASP A 26 -7.97 -0.15 13.76
N ARG A 27 -8.40 0.51 12.69
CA ARG A 27 -8.59 1.97 12.66
C ARG A 27 -9.77 2.45 13.49
N ILE A 28 -10.87 1.70 13.50
CA ILE A 28 -12.06 2.04 14.30
C ILE A 28 -11.78 1.85 15.80
N LEU A 29 -11.11 0.75 16.14
CA LEU A 29 -10.78 0.41 17.53
C LEU A 29 -9.49 1.08 18.03
N GLN A 30 -8.75 1.76 17.16
CA GLN A 30 -7.47 2.42 17.45
C GLN A 30 -6.44 1.47 18.10
N LEU A 31 -6.42 0.20 17.66
CA LEU A 31 -5.52 -0.82 18.21
C LEU A 31 -4.06 -0.52 17.87
N GLY A 32 -3.80 -0.08 16.63
CA GLY A 32 -2.46 0.25 16.18
C GLY A 32 -1.64 -0.99 15.77
N ASP A 33 -2.28 -2.15 15.62
CA ASP A 33 -1.67 -3.40 15.20
C ASP A 33 -1.23 -3.33 13.73
N ILE A 34 -2.01 -2.63 12.89
CA ILE A 34 -1.72 -2.47 11.46
C ILE A 34 -1.11 -1.09 11.19
N PRO A 35 0.16 -1.01 10.73
CA PRO A 35 0.79 0.26 10.38
C PRO A 35 -0.01 1.03 9.34
N CYS A 36 0.14 2.36 9.31
CA CYS A 36 -0.46 3.19 8.27
C CYS A 36 -0.07 2.69 6.89
N LEU A 37 -1.04 2.60 5.96
CA LEU A 37 -0.76 2.12 4.60
C LEU A 37 0.34 2.93 3.92
N SER A 38 0.46 4.23 4.22
CA SER A 38 1.55 5.10 3.77
C SER A 38 2.93 4.60 4.20
N ASN A 39 3.07 4.12 5.44
CA ASN A 39 4.33 3.57 5.95
C ASN A 39 4.68 2.26 5.24
N ILE A 40 3.69 1.39 5.06
CA ILE A 40 3.87 0.10 4.37
C ILE A 40 4.25 0.31 2.90
N ILE A 41 3.59 1.27 2.23
CA ILE A 41 3.92 1.65 0.85
C ILE A 41 5.35 2.18 0.78
N ARG A 42 5.74 3.06 1.71
CA ARG A 42 7.09 3.62 1.75
C ARG A 42 8.15 2.52 1.97
N GLU A 43 7.92 1.61 2.90
CA GLU A 43 8.83 0.48 3.18
C GLU A 43 9.00 -0.44 1.96
N LYS A 44 7.89 -0.84 1.33
CA LYS A 44 7.95 -1.65 0.09
C LYS A 44 8.61 -0.91 -1.07
N SER A 45 8.45 0.41 -1.15
CA SER A 45 9.08 1.23 -2.19
C SER A 45 10.56 1.41 -1.96
N SER A 46 11.01 1.54 -0.70
CA SER A 46 12.44 1.57 -0.36
C SER A 46 13.14 0.25 -0.70
N SER A 47 12.41 -0.87 -0.62
CA SER A 47 12.93 -2.21 -0.96
C SER A 47 12.99 -2.47 -2.47
N ASN A 48 12.30 -1.67 -3.27
CA ASN A 48 12.34 -1.73 -4.73
C ASN A 48 12.94 -0.42 -5.25
N PRO A 49 14.28 -0.32 -5.39
CA PRO A 49 14.89 0.88 -5.93
C PRO A 49 14.41 1.07 -7.37
N PHE A 50 13.40 1.92 -7.56
CA PHE A 50 12.94 2.34 -8.88
C PHE A 50 14.08 2.90 -9.75
N GLY A 51 15.20 3.32 -9.15
CA GLY A 51 16.40 3.73 -9.86
C GLY A 51 17.07 2.63 -10.70
N TRP A 52 16.80 1.34 -10.42
CA TRP A 52 17.37 0.24 -11.21
C TRP A 52 16.64 0.00 -12.53
N SER A 53 15.38 0.45 -12.68
CA SER A 53 14.65 0.31 -13.94
C SER A 53 15.04 1.36 -15.00
N TRP A 54 15.88 2.32 -14.62
CA TRP A 54 16.36 3.41 -15.49
C TRP A 54 17.88 3.41 -15.67
N GLN A 55 18.56 2.33 -15.30
CA GLN A 55 19.98 2.17 -15.61
C GLN A 55 20.11 2.05 -17.14
N PRO A 56 20.82 2.97 -17.82
CA PRO A 56 21.19 2.73 -19.21
C PRO A 56 22.15 1.53 -19.26
N GLU A 57 21.98 0.67 -20.27
CA GLU A 57 22.93 -0.42 -20.60
C GLU A 57 24.38 0.08 -20.73
#